data_AF-F9EKE5-F1
#
_entry.id   AF-F9EKE5-F1
#
_cell.length_a   1.000
_cell.length_b   1.000
_cell.length_c   1.000
_cell.angle_alpha   90.00
_cell.angle_beta   90.00
_cell.angle_gamma   90.00
#
_symmetry.space_group_name_H-M   'P 1'
#
loop_
_entity.id
_entity.type
_entity.pdbx_description
1 polymer ?
#
loop_
_entity_poly.entity_id
_entity_poly.type
_entity_poly.pdbx_seq_one_letter_code
_entity_poly.pdbx_strand_id
1 'polypeptide(L)'
;MKVAEYYKSNKKDKEILVDIKKAINSSIELRSKKELIEGFIDRVNSSKNVTDDFKKFVKEEKEKDLKKVIEEEKLKPEETKKFIDNSLRDGVLKTTGTDIDKLLPPVSRFGGGNRAEKKLGVIEKLKGFFDKYLGLTI
;
A
#
# COMPACT_ATOMS: atom_id res chain seq x y z
N MET A 1 -20.20 -5.30 -5.30
CA MET A 1 -18.81 -5.67 -4.94
C MET A 1 -18.83 -7.15 -4.55
N LYS A 2 -18.15 -8.04 -5.30
CA LYS A 2 -18.19 -9.50 -5.07
C LYS A 2 -17.81 -9.91 -3.64
N VAL A 3 -16.90 -9.15 -3.00
CA VAL A 3 -16.53 -9.35 -1.59
C VAL A 3 -17.76 -9.24 -0.68
N ALA A 4 -18.66 -8.28 -0.92
CA ALA A 4 -19.86 -8.14 -0.10
C ALA A 4 -20.83 -9.31 -0.25
N GLU A 5 -20.90 -9.92 -1.44
CA GLU A 5 -21.69 -11.12 -1.69
C GLU A 5 -21.10 -12.35 -0.96
N TYR A 6 -19.77 -12.48 -0.93
CA TYR A 6 -19.08 -13.52 -0.15
C TYR A 6 -19.37 -13.43 1.36
N TYR A 7 -19.45 -12.20 1.89
CA TYR A 7 -19.83 -11.99 3.29
C TYR A 7 -21.31 -12.28 3.54
N LYS A 8 -22.21 -11.92 2.60
CA LYS A 8 -23.64 -12.24 2.70
C LYS A 8 -23.91 -13.76 2.68
N SER A 9 -23.09 -14.53 1.98
CA SER A 9 -23.16 -16.00 1.99
C SER A 9 -22.48 -16.65 3.20
N ASN A 10 -22.14 -15.87 4.25
CA ASN A 10 -21.43 -16.31 5.44
C ASN A 10 -20.08 -16.99 5.14
N LYS A 11 -19.33 -16.53 4.12
CA LYS A 11 -18.05 -17.13 3.69
C LYS A 11 -18.14 -18.60 3.27
N LYS A 12 -19.35 -19.11 2.97
CA LYS A 12 -19.54 -20.52 2.56
C LYS A 12 -19.36 -20.73 1.07
N ASP A 13 -19.62 -19.69 0.29
CA ASP A 13 -19.58 -19.77 -1.17
C ASP A 13 -18.16 -19.63 -1.70
N LYS A 14 -17.53 -20.78 -1.95
CA LYS A 14 -16.18 -20.86 -2.50
C LYS A 14 -16.10 -20.37 -3.95
N GLU A 15 -17.21 -20.36 -4.70
CA GLU A 15 -17.22 -19.87 -6.09
C GLU A 15 -16.97 -18.37 -6.13
N ILE A 16 -17.61 -17.61 -5.23
CA ILE A 16 -17.38 -16.16 -5.13
C ILE A 16 -15.91 -15.86 -4.77
N LEU A 17 -15.29 -16.69 -3.90
CA LEU A 17 -13.87 -16.55 -3.57
C LEU A 17 -12.97 -16.81 -4.78
N VAL A 18 -13.26 -17.85 -5.58
CA VAL A 18 -12.52 -18.15 -6.82
C VAL A 18 -12.65 -17.00 -7.81
N ASP A 19 -13.85 -16.44 -7.94
CA ASP A 19 -14.14 -15.30 -8.81
C ASP A 19 -13.39 -14.02 -8.40
N ILE A 20 -13.32 -13.75 -7.09
CA ILE A 20 -12.53 -12.63 -6.56
C ILE A 20 -11.05 -12.83 -6.91
N LYS A 21 -10.50 -14.02 -6.67
CA LYS A 21 -9.10 -14.33 -7.00
C LYS A 21 -8.82 -14.22 -8.50
N LYS A 22 -9.74 -14.69 -9.35
CA LYS A 22 -9.65 -14.56 -10.80
C LYS A 22 -9.64 -13.09 -11.23
N ALA A 23 -10.56 -12.29 -10.70
CA ALA A 23 -10.62 -10.86 -10.98
C ALA A 23 -9.32 -10.13 -10.56
N ILE A 24 -8.78 -10.47 -9.39
CA ILE A 24 -7.49 -9.94 -8.92
C ILE A 24 -6.38 -10.28 -9.91
N ASN A 25 -6.23 -11.54 -10.28
CA ASN A 25 -5.14 -11.99 -11.16
C ASN A 25 -5.24 -11.42 -12.58
N SER A 26 -6.45 -11.15 -13.08
CA SER A 26 -6.68 -10.64 -14.42
C SER A 26 -6.38 -9.14 -14.59
N SER A 27 -6.27 -8.36 -13.50
CA SER A 27 -6.00 -6.92 -13.58
C SER A 27 -4.67 -6.56 -12.93
N ILE A 28 -3.80 -5.82 -13.62
CA ILE A 28 -2.53 -5.31 -13.06
C ILE A 28 -2.81 -4.46 -11.82
N GLU A 29 -3.82 -3.60 -11.90
CA GLU A 29 -4.21 -2.72 -10.81
C GLU A 29 -4.68 -3.53 -9.59
N LEU A 30 -5.53 -4.54 -9.78
CA LEU A 30 -6.00 -5.37 -8.67
C LEU A 30 -4.90 -6.28 -8.12
N ARG A 31 -3.95 -6.72 -8.96
CA ARG A 31 -2.77 -7.48 -8.50
C ARG A 31 -1.94 -6.68 -7.49
N SER A 32 -1.76 -5.37 -7.70
CA SER A 32 -1.05 -4.51 -6.74
C SER A 32 -1.76 -4.40 -5.38
N LYS A 33 -3.09 -4.62 -5.37
CA LYS A 33 -3.96 -4.55 -4.18
C LYS A 33 -4.28 -5.93 -3.59
N LYS A 34 -3.73 -7.01 -4.15
CA LYS A 34 -4.06 -8.40 -3.79
C LYS A 34 -3.94 -8.65 -2.29
N GLU A 35 -2.81 -8.26 -1.69
CA GLU A 35 -2.57 -8.45 -0.25
C GLU A 35 -3.62 -7.76 0.62
N LEU A 36 -4.07 -6.56 0.24
CA LEU A 36 -5.12 -5.85 0.97
C LEU A 36 -6.46 -6.57 0.87
N ILE A 37 -6.82 -7.05 -0.33
CA ILE A 37 -8.10 -7.72 -0.56
C ILE A 37 -8.14 -9.07 0.16
N GLU A 38 -7.07 -9.87 0.04
CA GLU A 38 -6.96 -11.16 0.74
C GLU A 38 -6.90 -10.97 2.25
N GLY A 39 -6.09 -10.04 2.75
CA GLY A 39 -6.01 -9.72 4.17
C GLY A 39 -7.33 -9.24 4.77
N PHE A 40 -8.14 -8.50 4.00
CA PHE A 40 -9.48 -8.09 4.41
C PHE A 40 -10.42 -9.30 4.53
N ILE A 41 -10.43 -10.19 3.53
CA ILE A 41 -11.28 -11.40 3.51
C ILE A 41 -10.99 -12.30 4.72
N ASP A 42 -9.72 -12.44 5.07
CA ASP A 42 -9.28 -13.27 6.17
C ASP A 42 -9.62 -12.65 7.53
N ARG A 43 -9.41 -11.34 7.70
CA ARG A 43 -9.52 -10.66 8.99
C ARG A 43 -10.94 -10.25 9.37
N VAL A 44 -11.78 -9.88 8.41
CA VAL A 44 -13.17 -9.47 8.70
C VAL A 44 -14.06 -10.70 8.70
N ASN A 45 -14.83 -10.93 9.77
CA ASN A 45 -15.62 -12.16 9.96
C ASN A 45 -17.08 -12.05 9.48
N SER A 46 -17.69 -10.88 9.62
CA SER A 46 -19.02 -10.57 9.10
C SER A 46 -19.21 -9.06 9.18
N SER A 47 -19.76 -8.46 8.14
CA SER A 47 -19.91 -7.02 8.05
C SER A 47 -21.28 -6.67 7.48
N LYS A 48 -22.02 -5.82 8.19
CA LYS A 48 -23.24 -5.19 7.67
C LYS A 48 -22.91 -4.11 6.63
N ASN A 49 -21.73 -3.50 6.71
CA ASN A 49 -21.24 -2.48 5.78
C ASN A 49 -19.79 -2.76 5.37
N VAL A 50 -19.65 -3.67 4.41
CA VAL A 50 -18.36 -4.19 3.92
C VAL A 50 -17.47 -3.07 3.39
N THR A 51 -18.07 -2.02 2.82
CA THR A 51 -17.34 -0.89 2.27
C THR A 51 -16.69 -0.04 3.36
N ASP A 52 -17.42 0.28 4.44
CA ASP A 52 -16.87 1.06 5.55
C ASP A 52 -15.79 0.30 6.31
N ASP A 53 -16.01 -1.01 6.52
CA ASP A 53 -15.02 -1.87 7.16
C ASP A 53 -13.76 -2.00 6.31
N PHE A 54 -13.91 -2.09 4.98
CA PHE A 54 -12.77 -2.10 4.07
C PHE A 54 -11.99 -0.78 4.13
N LYS A 55 -12.67 0.38 4.16
CA LYS A 55 -12.00 1.68 4.32
C LYS A 55 -11.21 1.77 5.63
N LYS A 56 -11.79 1.31 6.74
CA LYS A 56 -11.11 1.27 8.05
C LYS A 56 -9.89 0.36 8.01
N PHE A 57 -10.05 -0.86 7.48
CA PHE A 57 -8.96 -1.82 7.33
C PHE A 57 -7.81 -1.25 6.47
N VAL A 58 -8.14 -0.65 5.32
CA VAL A 58 -7.14 -0.02 4.44
C VAL A 58 -6.38 1.09 5.16
N LYS A 59 -7.07 1.92 5.96
CA LYS A 59 -6.42 2.98 6.75
C LYS A 59 -5.42 2.41 7.76
N GLU A 60 -5.83 1.39 8.51
CA GLU A 60 -4.96 0.73 9.50
C GLU A 60 -3.74 0.07 8.85
N GLU A 61 -3.95 -0.70 7.77
CA GLU A 61 -2.85 -1.35 7.05
C GLU A 61 -1.94 -0.32 6.36
N LYS A 62 -2.49 0.78 5.80
CA LYS A 62 -1.69 1.87 5.22
C LYS A 62 -0.72 2.47 6.24
N GLU A 63 -1.21 2.77 7.45
CA GLU A 63 -0.38 3.32 8.52
C GLU A 63 0.70 2.33 8.98
N LYS A 64 0.36 1.04 9.06
CA LYS A 64 1.29 -0.03 9.44
C LYS A 64 2.37 -0.26 8.40
N ASP A 65 2.00 -0.39 7.13
CA ASP A 65 2.94 -0.59 6.02
C ASP A 65 3.86 0.62 5.85
N LEU A 66 3.33 1.84 6.00
CA LEU A 66 4.14 3.05 5.93
C LEU A 66 5.18 3.10 7.06
N LYS A 67 4.79 2.77 8.30
CA LYS A 67 5.72 2.68 9.43
C LYS A 67 6.81 1.66 9.16
N LYS A 68 6.46 0.48 8.65
CA LYS A 68 7.41 -0.57 8.29
C LYS A 68 8.43 -0.09 7.26
N VAL A 69 8.00 0.58 6.18
CA VAL A 69 8.91 1.15 5.17
C VAL A 69 9.82 2.21 5.79
N ILE A 70 9.29 3.08 6.64
CA ILE A 70 10.07 4.11 7.35
C ILE A 70 11.15 3.48 8.23
N GLU A 71 10.81 2.44 9.00
CA GLU A 71 11.74 1.76 9.91
C GLU A 71 12.82 0.98 9.17
N GLU A 72 12.43 0.18 8.16
CA GLU A 72 13.36 -0.62 7.35
C GLU A 72 14.40 0.25 6.64
N GLU A 73 13.96 1.34 6.02
CA GLU A 73 14.83 2.22 5.24
C GLU A 73 15.46 3.35 6.07
N LYS A 74 15.05 3.47 7.34
CA LYS A 74 15.42 4.55 8.26
C LYS A 74 15.12 5.94 7.68
N LEU A 75 13.92 6.07 7.09
CA LEU A 75 13.46 7.33 6.50
C LEU A 75 13.04 8.31 7.60
N LYS A 76 12.99 9.59 7.25
CA LYS A 76 12.42 10.63 8.13
C LYS A 76 10.89 10.49 8.17
N PRO A 77 10.27 10.21 9.33
CA PRO A 77 8.85 9.85 9.38
C PRO A 77 7.91 10.93 8.85
N GLU A 78 8.04 12.16 9.35
CA GLU A 78 7.15 13.28 8.99
C GLU A 78 7.25 13.65 7.50
N GLU A 79 8.48 13.75 6.97
CA GLU A 79 8.74 14.03 5.56
C GLU A 79 8.16 12.91 4.67
N THR A 80 8.33 11.65 5.07
CA THR A 80 7.86 10.49 4.29
C THR A 80 6.33 10.44 4.27
N LYS A 81 5.69 10.68 5.42
CA LYS A 81 4.23 10.74 5.52
C LYS A 81 3.66 11.83 4.62
N LYS A 82 4.22 13.05 4.70
CA LYS A 82 3.81 14.18 3.86
C LYS A 82 4.01 13.89 2.37
N PHE A 83 5.14 13.31 2.01
CA PHE A 83 5.44 12.95 0.62
C PHE A 83 4.45 11.93 0.06
N ILE A 84 4.13 10.89 0.83
CA ILE A 84 3.19 9.85 0.43
C ILE A 84 1.76 10.35 0.36
N ASP A 85 1.33 11.17 1.33
CA ASP A 85 -0.03 11.74 1.31
C ASP A 85 -0.23 12.69 0.13
N ASN A 86 0.78 13.50 -0.21
CA ASN A 86 0.76 14.32 -1.42
C ASN A 86 0.76 13.45 -2.68
N SER A 87 1.61 12.42 -2.75
CA SER A 87 1.69 11.54 -3.92
C SER A 87 0.37 10.82 -4.18
N LEU A 88 -0.26 10.26 -3.14
CA LEU A 88 -1.56 9.58 -3.24
C LEU A 88 -2.69 10.54 -3.62
N ARG A 89 -2.65 11.78 -3.11
CA ARG A 89 -3.62 12.83 -3.48
C ARG A 89 -3.48 13.23 -4.95
N ASP A 90 -2.25 13.44 -5.40
CA ASP A 90 -1.93 13.90 -6.75
C ASP A 90 -2.01 12.75 -7.78
N GLY A 91 -2.12 11.50 -7.30
CA GLY A 91 -2.16 10.31 -8.13
C GLY A 91 -0.83 10.00 -8.83
N VAL A 92 0.27 10.61 -8.41
CA VAL A 92 1.61 10.44 -8.98
C VAL A 92 2.66 10.36 -7.88
N LEU A 93 3.51 9.32 -7.95
CA LEU A 93 4.70 9.21 -7.14
C LEU A 93 5.89 9.90 -7.84
N LYS A 94 6.36 11.02 -7.28
CA LYS A 94 7.52 11.75 -7.82
C LYS A 94 8.82 11.03 -7.47
N THR A 95 9.35 10.24 -8.41
CA THR A 95 10.61 9.50 -8.24
C THR A 95 11.84 10.26 -8.71
N THR A 96 11.64 11.34 -9.48
CA THR A 96 12.69 12.21 -10.00
C THR A 96 12.91 13.44 -9.12
N GLY A 97 14.08 14.06 -9.23
CA GLY A 97 14.46 15.22 -8.43
C GLY A 97 14.93 14.87 -7.02
N THR A 98 14.81 15.84 -6.11
CA THR A 98 15.40 15.82 -4.76
C THR A 98 14.41 15.51 -3.65
N ASP A 99 13.13 15.28 -3.94
CA ASP A 99 12.13 15.08 -2.89
C ASP A 99 12.38 13.79 -2.10
N ILE A 100 12.78 12.72 -2.78
CA ILE A 100 13.19 11.47 -2.11
C ILE A 100 14.49 11.66 -1.31
N ASP A 101 15.39 12.55 -1.74
CA ASP A 101 16.60 12.86 -0.99
C ASP A 101 16.32 13.49 0.38
N LYS A 102 15.19 14.20 0.52
CA LYS A 102 14.75 14.77 1.80
C LYS A 102 14.30 13.70 2.79
N LEU A 103 13.76 12.58 2.28
CA LEU A 103 13.29 11.44 3.08
C LEU A 103 14.44 10.63 3.65
N LEU A 104 15.54 10.52 2.89
CA LEU A 104 16.71 9.75 3.27
C LEU A 104 17.42 10.35 4.49
N PRO A 105 18.02 9.51 5.35
CA PRO A 105 18.86 9.98 6.44
C PRO A 105 20.10 10.72 5.87
N PRO A 106 20.71 11.61 6.66
CA PRO A 106 21.96 12.26 6.29
C PRO A 106 23.04 11.20 6.09
N VAL A 107 23.80 11.31 4.99
CA VAL A 107 24.94 10.44 4.72
C VAL A 107 26.24 11.13 5.12
N SER A 108 27.19 10.35 5.64
CA SER A 108 28.55 10.85 5.87
C SER A 108 29.19 11.23 4.54
N ARG A 109 29.80 12.42 4.48
CA ARG A 109 30.54 12.91 3.29
C ARG A 109 31.81 12.09 2.99
N PHE A 110 32.22 11.23 3.93
CA PHE A 110 33.42 10.40 3.84
C PHE A 110 33.11 8.91 3.61
N GLY A 111 31.83 8.53 3.57
CA GLY A 111 31.39 7.16 3.32
C GLY A 111 31.06 6.96 1.84
N GLY A 112 31.91 6.25 1.10
CA GLY A 112 31.77 6.02 -0.33
C GLY A 112 30.42 5.40 -0.76
N GLY A 113 29.85 5.98 -1.81
CA GLY A 113 29.15 5.26 -2.88
C GLY A 113 27.68 4.85 -2.71
N ASN A 114 27.20 4.48 -1.52
CA ASN A 114 25.96 3.68 -1.43
C ASN A 114 24.63 4.49 -1.38
N ARG A 115 24.67 5.81 -1.60
CA ARG A 115 23.44 6.64 -1.54
C ARG A 115 22.53 6.42 -2.74
N ALA A 116 23.09 6.24 -3.93
CA ALA A 116 22.32 6.07 -5.15
C ALA A 116 21.54 4.75 -5.15
N GLU A 117 22.21 3.65 -4.79
CA GLU A 117 21.56 2.33 -4.67
C GLU A 117 20.48 2.34 -3.59
N LYS A 118 20.76 2.93 -2.42
CA LYS A 118 19.75 3.09 -1.38
C LYS A 118 18.55 3.92 -1.85
N LYS A 119 18.78 4.99 -2.61
CA LYS A 119 17.68 5.79 -3.20
C LYS A 119 16.81 4.95 -4.13
N LEU A 120 17.42 4.12 -4.98
CA LEU A 120 16.68 3.22 -5.87
C LEU A 120 15.84 2.20 -5.09
N GLY A 121 16.41 1.55 -4.06
CA GLY A 121 15.66 0.62 -3.21
C GLY A 121 14.47 1.28 -2.49
N VAL A 122 14.66 2.50 -2.00
CA VAL A 122 13.57 3.29 -1.40
C VAL A 122 12.50 3.63 -2.44
N ILE A 123 12.88 4.01 -3.67
CA ILE A 123 11.93 4.27 -4.76
C ILE A 123 11.07 3.03 -5.04
N GLU A 124 11.69 1.85 -5.15
CA GLU A 124 10.97 0.61 -5.44
C GLU A 124 9.97 0.27 -4.33
N LYS A 125 10.38 0.38 -3.06
CA LYS A 125 9.49 0.16 -1.90
C LYS A 125 8.33 1.16 -1.86
N LEU A 126 8.62 2.45 -2.05
CA LEU A 126 7.58 3.48 -2.06
C LEU A 126 6.65 3.35 -3.27
N LYS A 127 7.15 2.86 -4.41
CA LYS A 127 6.32 2.55 -5.59
C LYS A 127 5.38 1.39 -5.33
N GLY A 128 5.87 0.29 -4.76
CA GLY A 128 5.01 -0.83 -4.36
C GLY A 128 3.93 -0.41 -3.36
N PHE A 129 4.30 0.40 -2.37
CA PHE A 129 3.34 1.00 -1.44
C PHE A 129 2.32 1.88 -2.17
N PHE A 130 2.79 2.79 -3.03
CA PHE A 130 1.94 3.71 -3.76
C PHE A 130 0.92 2.97 -4.63
N ASP A 131 1.35 2.01 -5.44
CA ASP A 131 0.47 1.21 -6.30
C ASP A 131 -0.57 0.43 -5.46
N LYS A 132 -0.16 -0.11 -4.30
CA LYS A 132 -1.03 -0.82 -3.37
C LYS A 132 -2.15 0.05 -2.79
N TYR A 133 -1.92 1.34 -2.56
CA TYR A 133 -2.91 2.24 -1.92
C TYR A 133 -3.55 3.28 -2.86
N LEU A 134 -3.08 3.41 -4.10
CA LEU A 134 -3.60 4.36 -5.07
C LEU A 134 -5.09 4.11 -5.36
N GLY A 135 -5.89 5.18 -5.31
CA GLY A 135 -7.34 5.13 -5.55
C GLY A 135 -8.18 4.55 -4.41
N LEU A 136 -7.56 4.20 -3.26
CA LEU A 136 -8.27 3.69 -2.08
C LEU A 136 -8.54 4.77 -1.01
N THR A 137 -8.02 5.98 -1.22
CA THR A 137 -8.18 7.10 -0.27
C THR A 137 -9.46 7.87 -0.64
N ILE A 138 -10.58 7.56 0.03
CA ILE A 138 -11.87 8.27 -0.10
C ILE A 138 -12.42 8.58 1.29
#